data_AF-A0A355RII0-F1
#
_entry.id   AF-A0A355RII0-F1
#
_cell.length_a   1.000
_cell.length_b   1.000
_cell.length_c   1.000
_cell.angle_alpha   90.00
_cell.angle_beta   90.00
_cell.angle_gamma   90.00
#
_symmetry.space_group_name_H-M   'P 1'
#
loop_
_entity.id
_entity.type
_entity.pdbx_description
1 polymer ?
#
loop_
_entity_poly.entity_id
_entity_poly.type
_entity_poly.pdbx_seq_one_letter_code
_entity_poly.pdbx_strand_id
1 'polypeptide(L)'
;MKVTLLLLTLSSLGLLFSAGLKLNDSDVNAEEANSSMPANWSYQCLDEEGNIIDEPMMFASAYNDSKRGNSLKMSKMVSAYTLTCFSDSFIASKDTSYKLTFFYRSDCLNDDENRIVASVKEAKSDGTFSTSEVVSAKGRQDNWKQFSGYYSTSSDCESLTVSFSSVGMGYYFINGVSLVGKPAPTTFFNNYGIENTKEDQGSFSPFSSSYLSDDAYSGERSLKLSNQGFKTNFNELPEGEYELRFKYKHDFEDGSRLSIRMDCTVESQTGDSRLYYAPDVSADGTGGSWASYSFNFKKVNISAGSTFCSINYIKIFSYGSFLIDDLEIVGNDGFNYIVGGSFEGYDVSGLSLSGTTGIVKCDDGSFSFAGTKEGLFDNSDPLLTIDCSKLNLTDGNSYILKYQYTGGWYGTALAYYGSDKIYTGSQNDNGWSDVSVSFTASEGKNIGIKFCESSSRFAYIRNISIVDIDNNEYNTSFIKEYSSSGEDGVESFPYGGFAYDFPISSEDSSSLTSNENESFSRESKDSGEEESSSWSQSSYFESISSEESSENIDTPNNGSSESDSTLIGVTIGLLAVSSIGLGVAIFALIRSKKHD
;
A
#
# COMPACT_ATOMS: atom_id res chain seq x y z
N MET A 1 -28.99 62.34 -16.08
CA MET A 1 -28.14 61.83 -14.98
C MET A 1 -28.23 60.29 -14.93
N LYS A 2 -27.77 59.63 -16.01
CA LYS A 2 -27.79 58.17 -16.22
C LYS A 2 -26.65 57.78 -17.19
N VAL A 3 -25.40 58.03 -16.78
CA VAL A 3 -24.18 57.64 -17.52
C VAL A 3 -23.06 57.28 -16.53
N THR A 4 -22.94 58.03 -15.43
CA THR A 4 -21.83 57.91 -14.47
C THR A 4 -21.85 56.63 -13.61
N LEU A 5 -22.96 55.88 -13.55
CA LEU A 5 -23.03 54.64 -12.75
C LEU A 5 -22.51 53.40 -13.52
N LEU A 6 -22.40 53.47 -14.85
CA LEU A 6 -21.96 52.34 -15.68
C LEU A 6 -20.43 52.20 -15.76
N LEU A 7 -19.67 53.25 -15.40
CA LEU A 7 -18.21 53.21 -15.38
C LEU A 7 -17.60 52.68 -14.08
N LEU A 8 -18.38 52.57 -13.01
CA LEU A 8 -17.94 52.04 -11.71
C LEU A 8 -18.10 50.52 -11.58
N THR A 9 -18.78 49.86 -12.54
CA THR A 9 -18.91 48.40 -12.62
C THR A 9 -17.93 47.76 -13.59
N LEU A 10 -17.24 48.53 -14.44
CA LEU A 10 -16.15 48.01 -15.29
C LEU A 10 -14.78 48.01 -14.58
N SER A 11 -14.58 48.86 -13.57
CA SER A 11 -13.31 48.91 -12.82
C SER A 11 -13.16 47.80 -11.77
N SER A 12 -14.25 47.16 -11.35
CA SER A 12 -14.21 45.99 -10.45
C SER A 12 -13.87 44.68 -11.17
N LEU A 13 -14.07 44.60 -12.50
CA LEU A 13 -13.66 43.43 -13.30
C LEU A 13 -12.15 43.43 -13.61
N GLY A 14 -11.51 44.60 -13.64
CA GLY A 14 -10.08 44.76 -13.90
C GLY A 14 -9.15 44.49 -12.71
N LEU A 15 -9.68 44.29 -11.50
CA LEU A 15 -8.89 44.09 -10.28
C LEU A 15 -8.83 42.63 -9.78
N LEU A 16 -9.52 41.70 -10.46
CA LEU A 16 -9.37 40.26 -10.24
C LEU A 16 -8.20 39.64 -11.02
N PHE A 17 -7.56 40.40 -11.92
CA PHE A 17 -6.41 39.96 -12.73
C PHE A 17 -5.03 40.38 -12.16
N SER A 18 -4.97 40.93 -10.93
CA SER A 18 -3.72 41.37 -10.30
C SER A 18 -3.32 40.59 -9.04
N ALA A 19 -4.05 39.53 -8.67
CA ALA A 19 -3.55 38.48 -7.79
C ALA A 19 -2.83 37.45 -8.67
N GLY A 20 -1.54 37.23 -8.44
CA GLY A 20 -0.65 36.58 -9.41
C GLY A 20 -0.94 35.11 -9.69
N LEU A 21 -1.83 34.83 -10.64
CA LEU A 21 -1.69 33.67 -11.51
C LEU A 21 -0.44 33.87 -12.37
N LYS A 22 0.71 33.48 -11.84
CA LYS A 22 1.79 33.01 -12.70
C LYS A 22 1.36 31.63 -13.18
N LEU A 23 0.85 31.58 -14.41
CA LEU A 23 1.04 30.39 -15.23
C LEU A 23 2.55 30.17 -15.29
N ASN A 24 3.02 29.05 -14.76
CA ASN A 24 4.34 28.55 -15.18
C ASN A 24 4.14 28.12 -16.63
N ASP A 25 4.80 28.81 -17.56
CA ASP A 25 4.95 28.34 -18.94
C ASP A 25 5.83 27.08 -18.92
N SER A 26 5.19 25.95 -18.67
CA SER A 26 5.73 24.60 -18.84
C SER A 26 4.79 23.82 -19.76
N ASP A 27 4.88 24.10 -21.05
CA ASP A 27 4.30 23.36 -22.19
C ASP A 27 3.09 22.46 -21.87
N VAL A 28 1.92 23.09 -21.69
CA VAL A 28 0.61 22.42 -21.72
C VAL A 28 -0.24 23.07 -22.80
N ASN A 29 -0.04 22.64 -24.05
CA ASN A 29 -1.00 22.87 -25.12
C ASN A 29 -2.24 22.01 -24.84
N ALA A 30 -3.25 22.59 -24.21
CA ALA A 30 -4.52 21.92 -23.92
C ALA A 30 -5.66 22.56 -24.68
N GLU A 31 -6.54 21.72 -25.22
CA GLU A 31 -7.78 22.16 -25.86
C GLU A 31 -8.97 21.97 -24.91
N GLU A 32 -9.81 23.00 -24.80
CA GLU A 32 -11.01 22.98 -23.97
C GLU A 32 -12.26 23.14 -24.83
N ALA A 33 -13.24 22.26 -24.63
CA ALA A 33 -14.56 22.37 -25.26
C ALA A 33 -15.53 23.06 -24.31
N ASN A 34 -16.12 24.18 -24.73
CA ASN A 34 -17.09 24.91 -23.91
C ASN A 34 -18.37 24.09 -23.71
N SER A 35 -18.71 23.80 -22.44
CA SER A 35 -19.98 23.22 -21.95
C SER A 35 -20.36 21.79 -22.37
N SER A 36 -19.47 21.05 -23.04
CA SER A 36 -19.75 19.67 -23.48
C SER A 36 -19.09 18.64 -22.57
N MET A 37 -19.87 17.71 -22.03
CA MET A 37 -19.38 16.59 -21.21
C MET A 37 -18.77 15.47 -22.06
N PRO A 38 -17.83 14.68 -21.51
CA PRO A 38 -17.44 13.38 -22.07
C PRO A 38 -18.65 12.43 -22.20
N ALA A 39 -18.57 11.50 -23.15
CA ALA A 39 -19.63 10.51 -23.35
C ALA A 39 -19.85 9.63 -22.10
N ASN A 40 -21.11 9.37 -21.76
CA ASN A 40 -21.55 8.63 -20.57
C ASN A 40 -21.19 9.29 -19.23
N TRP A 41 -20.97 10.62 -19.22
CA TRP A 41 -20.79 11.42 -18.01
C TRP A 41 -21.77 12.60 -17.98
N SER A 42 -22.30 12.88 -16.79
CA SER A 42 -23.18 14.02 -16.51
C SER A 42 -22.67 14.77 -15.27
N TYR A 43 -23.17 16.00 -15.07
CA TYR A 43 -22.89 16.77 -13.85
C TYR A 43 -24.14 17.44 -13.29
N GLN A 44 -24.09 17.78 -12.01
CA GLN A 44 -25.11 18.54 -11.30
C GLN A 44 -24.46 19.44 -10.24
N CYS A 45 -25.08 20.58 -9.98
CA CYS A 45 -24.72 21.46 -8.87
C CYS A 45 -25.71 21.21 -7.72
N LEU A 46 -25.22 21.06 -6.50
CA LEU A 46 -26.01 20.69 -5.32
C LEU A 46 -25.87 21.72 -4.20
N ASP A 47 -26.98 22.10 -3.57
CA ASP A 47 -26.96 22.91 -2.34
C ASP A 47 -26.50 22.11 -1.10
N GLU A 48 -26.48 22.74 0.08
CA GLU A 48 -26.03 22.10 1.33
C GLU A 48 -26.97 20.97 1.78
N GLU A 49 -28.25 21.05 1.40
CA GLU A 49 -29.28 20.04 1.62
C GLU A 49 -29.31 18.93 0.55
N GLY A 50 -28.53 19.07 -0.53
CA GLY A 50 -28.42 18.09 -1.62
C GLY A 50 -29.46 18.23 -2.74
N ASN A 51 -30.16 19.36 -2.83
CA ASN A 51 -31.07 19.66 -3.95
C ASN A 51 -30.28 20.16 -5.17
N ILE A 52 -30.78 19.84 -6.37
CA ILE A 52 -30.19 20.31 -7.63
C ILE A 52 -30.48 21.81 -7.80
N ILE A 53 -29.43 22.59 -8.05
CA ILE A 53 -29.47 24.02 -8.35
C ILE A 53 -28.87 24.31 -9.74
N ASP A 54 -29.22 25.45 -10.31
CA ASP A 54 -28.61 26.00 -11.52
C ASP A 54 -27.66 27.15 -11.10
N GLU A 55 -26.35 26.92 -11.21
CA GLU A 55 -25.31 27.89 -10.84
C GLU A 55 -24.33 28.04 -12.02
N PRO A 56 -24.42 29.11 -12.83
CA PRO A 56 -23.63 29.27 -14.06
C PRO A 56 -22.12 29.39 -13.84
N MET A 57 -21.67 29.65 -12.60
CA MET A 57 -20.24 29.63 -12.22
C MET A 57 -19.74 28.25 -11.77
N MET A 58 -20.56 27.21 -11.90
CA MET A 58 -20.23 25.81 -11.59
C MET A 58 -20.64 24.91 -12.76
N PHE A 59 -19.66 24.37 -13.49
CA PHE A 59 -19.91 23.46 -14.62
C PHE A 59 -18.76 22.49 -14.82
N ALA A 60 -19.03 21.40 -15.53
CA ALA A 60 -18.01 20.46 -15.97
C ALA A 60 -17.98 20.32 -17.50
N SER A 61 -16.84 19.90 -18.03
CA SER A 61 -16.61 19.70 -19.46
C SER A 61 -15.52 18.68 -19.73
N ALA A 62 -15.47 18.19 -20.97
CA ALA A 62 -14.30 17.50 -21.50
C ALA A 62 -13.10 18.45 -21.57
N TYR A 63 -11.91 17.90 -21.33
CA TYR A 63 -10.62 18.60 -21.38
C TYR A 63 -9.57 17.68 -22.01
N ASN A 64 -8.77 18.17 -22.96
CA ASN A 64 -7.68 17.40 -23.55
C ASN A 64 -6.34 17.83 -22.93
N ASP A 65 -5.68 16.92 -22.22
CA ASP A 65 -4.35 17.15 -21.64
C ASP A 65 -3.26 16.60 -22.55
N SER A 66 -2.29 17.44 -22.96
CA SER A 66 -1.22 17.00 -23.88
C SER A 66 -0.38 15.80 -23.40
N LYS A 67 -0.43 15.47 -22.09
CA LYS A 67 0.32 14.35 -21.49
C LYS A 67 -0.56 13.14 -21.14
N ARG A 68 -1.88 13.26 -21.18
CA ARG A 68 -2.84 12.24 -20.71
C ARG A 68 -4.08 12.05 -21.58
N GLY A 69 -4.23 12.84 -22.63
CA GLY A 69 -5.39 12.85 -23.50
C GLY A 69 -6.67 13.29 -22.78
N ASN A 70 -7.78 12.69 -23.20
CA ASN A 70 -9.11 13.03 -22.72
C ASN A 70 -9.26 12.89 -21.20
N SER A 71 -9.83 13.93 -20.60
CA SER A 71 -9.98 14.11 -19.17
C SER A 71 -11.29 14.85 -18.88
N LEU A 72 -11.73 14.81 -17.62
CA LEU A 72 -12.83 15.60 -17.11
C LEU A 72 -12.28 16.83 -16.37
N LYS A 73 -12.76 18.02 -16.73
CA LYS A 73 -12.52 19.28 -15.99
C LYS A 73 -13.80 19.69 -15.25
N MET A 74 -13.68 19.93 -13.96
CA MET A 74 -14.72 20.52 -13.12
C MET A 74 -14.30 21.95 -12.78
N SER A 75 -15.10 22.94 -13.18
CA SER A 75 -14.87 24.36 -12.93
C SER A 75 -15.82 24.82 -11.83
N LYS A 76 -15.30 25.05 -10.62
CA LYS A 76 -16.09 25.48 -9.45
C LYS A 76 -15.59 26.85 -8.98
N MET A 77 -16.22 27.91 -9.49
CA MET A 77 -15.80 29.30 -9.26
C MET A 77 -16.57 29.98 -8.10
N VAL A 78 -17.27 29.19 -7.29
CA VAL A 78 -18.01 29.60 -6.09
C VAL A 78 -17.64 28.62 -4.96
N SER A 79 -17.34 29.12 -3.76
CA SER A 79 -16.94 28.27 -2.62
C SER A 79 -18.10 27.50 -2.00
N ALA A 80 -19.28 28.11 -1.92
CA ALA A 80 -20.53 27.44 -1.56
C ALA A 80 -20.88 26.31 -2.55
N TYR A 81 -21.81 25.44 -2.14
CA TYR A 81 -22.37 24.35 -2.95
C TYR A 81 -21.35 23.26 -3.35
N THR A 82 -21.84 22.17 -3.92
CA THR A 82 -21.04 21.05 -4.43
C THR A 82 -21.25 20.90 -5.93
N LEU A 83 -20.17 20.76 -6.71
CA LEU A 83 -20.26 20.33 -8.11
C LEU A 83 -19.97 18.83 -8.14
N THR A 84 -20.92 18.02 -8.63
CA THR A 84 -20.78 16.56 -8.71
C THR A 84 -20.86 16.12 -10.16
N CYS A 85 -19.82 15.45 -10.65
CA CYS A 85 -19.83 14.69 -11.90
C CYS A 85 -20.07 13.21 -11.61
N PHE A 86 -20.81 12.52 -12.48
CA PHE A 86 -21.12 11.10 -12.33
C PHE A 86 -21.20 10.41 -13.69
N SER A 87 -20.83 9.12 -13.71
CA SER A 87 -20.95 8.28 -14.89
C SER A 87 -22.38 7.79 -15.10
N ASP A 88 -22.66 7.22 -16.27
CA ASP A 88 -23.79 6.29 -16.41
C ASP A 88 -23.59 5.04 -15.53
N SER A 89 -24.67 4.31 -15.29
CA SER A 89 -24.67 3.06 -14.50
C SER A 89 -24.20 1.86 -15.32
N PHE A 90 -23.36 1.01 -14.73
CA PHE A 90 -22.86 -0.22 -15.36
C PHE A 90 -23.10 -1.43 -14.43
N ILE A 91 -23.21 -2.62 -15.03
CA ILE A 91 -23.49 -3.87 -14.29
C ILE A 91 -22.29 -4.24 -13.43
N ALA A 92 -22.55 -4.63 -12.19
CA ALA A 92 -21.53 -5.07 -11.23
C ALA A 92 -21.90 -6.42 -10.59
N SER A 93 -20.86 -7.16 -10.20
CA SER A 93 -20.98 -8.42 -9.47
C SER A 93 -21.36 -8.17 -8.02
N LYS A 94 -22.17 -9.08 -7.47
CA LYS A 94 -22.56 -9.13 -6.06
C LYS A 94 -21.40 -9.61 -5.19
N ASP A 95 -21.40 -9.23 -3.91
CA ASP A 95 -20.43 -9.67 -2.91
C ASP A 95 -18.95 -9.54 -3.36
N THR A 96 -18.66 -8.49 -4.13
CA THR A 96 -17.40 -8.27 -4.85
C THR A 96 -16.80 -6.93 -4.42
N SER A 97 -15.51 -6.88 -4.10
CA SER A 97 -14.81 -5.60 -3.89
C SER A 97 -14.44 -4.96 -5.21
N TYR A 98 -14.19 -3.67 -5.22
CA TYR A 98 -13.92 -2.90 -6.41
C TYR A 98 -12.86 -1.86 -6.08
N LYS A 99 -11.69 -1.95 -6.71
CA LYS A 99 -10.68 -0.89 -6.57
C LYS A 99 -11.01 0.23 -7.54
N LEU A 100 -11.32 1.40 -7.01
CA LEU A 100 -11.38 2.65 -7.76
C LEU A 100 -9.96 3.20 -7.85
N THR A 101 -9.54 3.55 -9.07
CA THR A 101 -8.28 4.23 -9.34
C THR A 101 -8.56 5.41 -10.28
N PHE A 102 -7.92 6.55 -10.05
CA PHE A 102 -7.95 7.69 -10.97
C PHE A 102 -6.73 8.58 -10.75
N PHE A 103 -6.46 9.45 -11.72
CA PHE A 103 -5.49 10.53 -11.57
C PHE A 103 -6.20 11.86 -11.36
N TYR A 104 -5.66 12.68 -10.47
CA TYR A 104 -6.19 13.97 -10.11
C TYR A 104 -5.09 15.02 -10.04
N ARG A 105 -5.40 16.23 -10.53
CA ARG A 105 -4.67 17.47 -10.26
C ARG A 105 -5.68 18.59 -9.97
N SER A 106 -5.24 19.67 -9.34
CA SER A 106 -6.11 20.81 -9.07
C SER A 106 -5.38 22.14 -9.07
N ASP A 107 -6.04 23.15 -9.64
CA ASP A 107 -5.63 24.56 -9.61
C ASP A 107 -6.60 25.31 -8.70
N CYS A 108 -6.29 25.36 -7.40
CA CYS A 108 -7.20 25.87 -6.38
C CYS A 108 -6.54 26.88 -5.44
N LEU A 109 -7.32 27.88 -4.98
CA LEU A 109 -6.77 29.06 -4.30
C LEU A 109 -6.56 28.90 -2.77
N ASN A 110 -7.12 27.88 -2.13
CA ASN A 110 -7.08 27.71 -0.67
C ASN A 110 -6.99 26.22 -0.26
N ASP A 111 -5.82 25.74 0.12
CA ASP A 111 -5.57 24.30 0.26
C ASP A 111 -6.39 23.63 1.38
N ASP A 112 -6.72 24.36 2.45
CA ASP A 112 -7.47 23.81 3.60
C ASP A 112 -8.94 23.52 3.28
N GLU A 113 -9.55 24.27 2.35
CA GLU A 113 -10.96 24.14 1.96
C GLU A 113 -11.16 23.22 0.74
N ASN A 114 -10.13 23.06 -0.08
CA ASN A 114 -10.25 22.36 -1.36
C ASN A 114 -10.18 20.84 -1.19
N ARG A 115 -11.18 20.13 -1.72
CA ARG A 115 -11.25 18.67 -1.68
C ARG A 115 -11.97 18.12 -2.91
N ILE A 116 -11.46 17.03 -3.47
CA ILE A 116 -12.21 16.16 -4.38
C ILE A 116 -12.60 14.89 -3.63
N VAL A 117 -13.84 14.45 -3.77
CA VAL A 117 -14.39 13.24 -3.14
C VAL A 117 -14.82 12.28 -4.24
N ALA A 118 -14.16 11.13 -4.33
CA ALA A 118 -14.54 10.05 -5.23
C ALA A 118 -15.46 9.07 -4.47
N SER A 119 -16.66 8.86 -5.01
CA SER A 119 -17.71 8.06 -4.38
C SER A 119 -18.32 7.08 -5.36
N VAL A 120 -18.67 5.89 -4.88
CA VAL A 120 -19.41 4.88 -5.63
C VAL A 120 -20.84 4.82 -5.10
N LYS A 121 -21.80 4.83 -6.03
CA LYS A 121 -23.22 4.61 -5.76
C LYS A 121 -23.60 3.21 -6.25
N GLU A 122 -24.19 2.41 -5.37
CA GLU A 122 -24.73 1.08 -5.65
C GLU A 122 -26.25 1.15 -5.75
N ALA A 123 -26.80 0.62 -6.85
CA ALA A 123 -28.22 0.39 -7.02
C ALA A 123 -28.54 -1.08 -6.71
N LYS A 124 -29.59 -1.28 -5.91
CA LYS A 124 -30.01 -2.56 -5.35
C LYS A 124 -31.24 -3.09 -6.07
N SER A 125 -31.44 -4.42 -6.04
CA SER A 125 -32.57 -5.08 -6.73
C SER A 125 -33.98 -4.69 -6.24
N ASP A 126 -34.10 -3.99 -5.10
CA ASP A 126 -35.36 -3.42 -4.62
C ASP A 126 -35.62 -1.97 -5.10
N GLY A 127 -34.72 -1.42 -5.91
CA GLY A 127 -34.77 -0.04 -6.40
C GLY A 127 -34.20 1.01 -5.44
N THR A 128 -33.70 0.60 -4.27
CA THR A 128 -32.97 1.50 -3.36
C THR A 128 -31.52 1.69 -3.81
N PHE A 129 -30.83 2.67 -3.21
CA PHE A 129 -29.42 2.93 -3.48
C PHE A 129 -28.66 3.31 -2.22
N SER A 130 -27.37 2.97 -2.20
CA SER A 130 -26.39 3.45 -1.23
C SER A 130 -25.29 4.23 -1.95
N THR A 131 -24.70 5.21 -1.29
CA THR A 131 -23.55 5.96 -1.81
C THR A 131 -22.48 6.03 -0.73
N SER A 132 -21.25 5.62 -1.06
CA SER A 132 -20.11 5.64 -0.15
C SER A 132 -18.96 6.45 -0.73
N GLU A 133 -18.34 7.30 0.09
CA GLU A 133 -17.02 7.84 -0.21
C GLU A 133 -16.01 6.68 -0.24
N VAL A 134 -15.21 6.61 -1.30
CA VAL A 134 -14.19 5.58 -1.53
C VAL A 134 -12.79 6.12 -1.24
N VAL A 135 -12.51 7.34 -1.70
CA VAL A 135 -11.28 8.07 -1.41
C VAL A 135 -11.51 9.57 -1.63
N SER A 136 -10.81 10.42 -0.90
CA SER A 136 -10.77 11.86 -1.17
C SER A 136 -9.36 12.42 -1.07
N ALA A 137 -9.10 13.46 -1.86
CA ALA A 137 -7.85 14.22 -1.82
C ALA A 137 -8.16 15.65 -1.37
N LYS A 138 -7.37 16.16 -0.43
CA LYS A 138 -7.44 17.54 0.07
C LYS A 138 -6.26 18.36 -0.47
N GLY A 139 -6.45 19.68 -0.51
CA GLY A 139 -5.44 20.63 -0.95
C GLY A 139 -5.19 20.62 -2.45
N ARG A 140 -4.37 21.58 -2.89
CA ARG A 140 -3.86 21.65 -4.25
C ARG A 140 -3.01 20.42 -4.58
N GLN A 141 -3.11 19.96 -5.82
CA GLN A 141 -2.24 18.94 -6.38
C GLN A 141 -1.64 19.53 -7.66
N ASP A 142 -0.47 20.18 -7.55
CA ASP A 142 0.21 20.89 -8.66
C ASP A 142 0.60 19.96 -9.82
N ASN A 143 0.65 18.65 -9.57
CA ASN A 143 0.95 17.61 -10.55
C ASN A 143 -0.13 16.53 -10.53
N TRP A 144 -0.27 15.82 -11.66
CA TRP A 144 -1.12 14.64 -11.77
C TRP A 144 -0.68 13.54 -10.80
N LYS A 145 -1.46 13.31 -9.75
CA LYS A 145 -1.23 12.28 -8.74
C LYS A 145 -2.30 11.20 -8.82
N GLN A 146 -1.89 9.94 -8.65
CA GLN A 146 -2.80 8.80 -8.61
C GLN A 146 -3.46 8.70 -7.22
N PHE A 147 -4.74 8.35 -7.21
CA PHE A 147 -5.50 8.05 -6.00
C PHE A 147 -6.27 6.75 -6.18
N SER A 148 -6.39 5.99 -5.09
CA SER A 148 -7.15 4.75 -5.08
C SER A 148 -7.90 4.52 -3.77
N GLY A 149 -8.92 3.68 -3.83
CA GLY A 149 -9.69 3.18 -2.69
C GLY A 149 -10.56 1.99 -3.08
N TYR A 150 -11.21 1.36 -2.11
CA TYR A 150 -12.01 0.13 -2.34
C TYR A 150 -13.47 0.36 -1.97
N TYR A 151 -14.36 -0.27 -2.73
CA TYR A 151 -15.78 -0.35 -2.48
C TYR A 151 -16.23 -1.80 -2.56
N SER A 152 -16.96 -2.33 -1.56
CA SER A 152 -17.51 -3.69 -1.65
C SER A 152 -19.01 -3.64 -1.93
N THR A 153 -19.44 -4.33 -2.99
CA THR A 153 -20.85 -4.52 -3.30
C THR A 153 -21.51 -5.45 -2.30
N SER A 154 -22.80 -5.24 -2.07
CA SER A 154 -23.61 -6.16 -1.27
C SER A 154 -24.19 -7.32 -2.11
N SER A 155 -24.82 -8.28 -1.46
CA SER A 155 -25.47 -9.44 -2.08
C SER A 155 -26.74 -9.11 -2.89
N ASP A 156 -27.23 -7.88 -2.83
CA ASP A 156 -28.39 -7.40 -3.59
C ASP A 156 -28.03 -6.38 -4.71
N CYS A 157 -26.73 -6.10 -4.91
CA CYS A 157 -26.21 -5.21 -5.95
C CYS A 157 -26.67 -5.61 -7.37
N GLU A 158 -27.05 -4.62 -8.18
CA GLU A 158 -27.31 -4.79 -9.61
C GLU A 158 -26.37 -3.94 -10.49
N SER A 159 -26.10 -2.70 -10.10
CA SER A 159 -25.25 -1.79 -10.86
C SER A 159 -24.55 -0.74 -9.99
N LEU A 160 -23.44 -0.22 -10.51
CA LEU A 160 -22.65 0.83 -9.89
C LEU A 160 -22.62 2.10 -10.75
N THR A 161 -22.36 3.23 -10.10
CA THR A 161 -22.06 4.52 -10.71
C THR A 161 -20.87 5.16 -9.99
N VAL A 162 -19.88 5.63 -10.73
CA VAL A 162 -18.73 6.36 -10.17
C VAL A 162 -19.04 7.86 -10.20
N SER A 163 -18.69 8.57 -9.13
CA SER A 163 -18.93 10.00 -9.01
C SER A 163 -17.77 10.74 -8.35
N PHE A 164 -17.58 12.00 -8.76
CA PHE A 164 -16.57 12.90 -8.23
C PHE A 164 -17.24 14.21 -7.81
N SER A 165 -17.10 14.58 -6.55
CA SER A 165 -17.70 15.79 -5.96
C SER A 165 -16.62 16.74 -5.48
N SER A 166 -16.63 17.99 -5.95
CA SER A 166 -15.65 19.00 -5.57
C SER A 166 -16.19 19.99 -4.54
N VAL A 167 -15.34 20.27 -3.54
CA VAL A 167 -15.55 21.20 -2.43
C VAL A 167 -14.42 22.23 -2.44
N GLY A 168 -14.73 23.47 -2.07
CA GLY A 168 -13.82 24.61 -2.19
C GLY A 168 -14.04 25.40 -3.49
N MET A 169 -12.98 25.99 -4.04
CA MET A 169 -13.02 26.83 -5.23
C MET A 169 -11.73 26.69 -6.05
N GLY A 170 -11.89 26.37 -7.34
CA GLY A 170 -10.80 26.11 -8.28
C GLY A 170 -11.21 25.25 -9.47
N TYR A 171 -10.20 24.76 -10.19
CA TYR A 171 -10.36 23.75 -11.23
C TYR A 171 -9.86 22.39 -10.73
N TYR A 172 -10.62 21.35 -11.02
CA TYR A 172 -10.33 19.96 -10.64
C TYR A 172 -10.29 19.15 -11.92
N PHE A 173 -9.19 18.44 -12.18
CA PHE A 173 -9.03 17.64 -13.39
C PHE A 173 -8.88 16.18 -13.02
N ILE A 174 -9.62 15.32 -13.72
CA ILE A 174 -9.69 13.88 -13.45
C ILE A 174 -9.40 13.13 -14.76
N ASN A 175 -8.54 12.11 -14.70
CA ASN A 175 -8.11 11.32 -15.86
C ASN A 175 -7.94 9.83 -15.46
N GLY A 176 -8.10 8.92 -16.43
CA GLY A 176 -7.77 7.50 -16.26
C GLY A 176 -8.54 6.83 -15.12
N VAL A 177 -9.86 7.01 -15.07
CA VAL A 177 -10.70 6.40 -14.04
C VAL A 177 -10.89 4.91 -14.36
N SER A 178 -10.57 4.02 -13.43
CA SER A 178 -10.88 2.59 -13.58
C SER A 178 -11.53 2.05 -12.32
N LEU A 179 -12.53 1.20 -12.48
CA LEU A 179 -13.15 0.41 -11.40
C LEU A 179 -13.14 -1.05 -11.82
N VAL A 180 -12.31 -1.85 -11.16
CA VAL A 180 -12.10 -3.27 -11.46
C VAL A 180 -12.62 -4.11 -10.30
N GLY A 181 -13.46 -5.10 -10.60
CA GLY A 181 -14.06 -6.00 -9.62
C GLY A 181 -13.08 -7.10 -9.18
N LYS A 182 -12.84 -7.20 -7.88
CA LYS A 182 -11.78 -8.01 -7.26
C LYS A 182 -12.15 -8.41 -5.82
N PRO A 183 -11.53 -9.43 -5.22
CA PRO A 183 -11.69 -9.72 -3.79
C PRO A 183 -11.15 -8.58 -2.91
N ALA A 184 -11.76 -8.35 -1.74
CA ALA A 184 -11.24 -7.35 -0.80
C ALA A 184 -9.92 -7.83 -0.18
N PRO A 185 -8.91 -6.96 0.00
CA PRO A 185 -7.61 -7.38 0.49
C PRO A 185 -7.68 -7.88 1.95
N THR A 186 -7.45 -9.19 2.13
CA THR A 186 -7.35 -9.84 3.45
C THR A 186 -6.00 -9.51 4.11
N THR A 187 -5.96 -8.40 4.84
CA THR A 187 -4.75 -7.94 5.54
C THR A 187 -4.74 -8.44 6.99
N PHE A 188 -3.81 -9.34 7.29
CA PHE A 188 -3.78 -10.12 8.54
C PHE A 188 -2.98 -9.42 9.67
N PHE A 189 -3.56 -8.35 10.22
CA PHE A 189 -2.88 -7.46 11.16
C PHE A 189 -2.58 -8.04 12.57
N ASN A 190 -3.18 -9.17 12.96
CA ASN A 190 -3.14 -9.67 14.35
C ASN A 190 -1.73 -10.07 14.86
N ASN A 191 -0.77 -10.27 13.96
CA ASN A 191 0.62 -10.57 14.29
C ASN A 191 1.55 -9.35 14.26
N TYR A 192 1.06 -8.17 13.89
CA TYR A 192 1.87 -6.98 13.70
C TYR A 192 1.71 -5.99 14.86
N GLY A 193 2.83 -5.55 15.43
CA GLY A 193 2.87 -4.58 16.51
C GLY A 193 3.60 -3.31 16.11
N ILE A 194 3.06 -2.16 16.54
CA ILE A 194 3.67 -0.85 16.33
C ILE A 194 4.28 -0.34 17.65
N GLU A 195 5.58 -0.03 17.64
CA GLU A 195 6.26 0.73 18.69
C GLU A 195 6.13 2.23 18.38
N ASN A 196 5.49 2.99 19.27
CA ASN A 196 5.40 4.44 19.14
C ASN A 196 6.54 5.11 19.93
N THR A 197 7.03 6.25 19.44
CA THR A 197 7.98 7.19 20.10
C THR A 197 9.44 6.74 20.27
N LYS A 198 9.74 5.44 20.50
CA LYS A 198 11.12 4.99 20.71
C LYS A 198 11.29 3.49 20.42
N GLU A 199 12.41 3.18 19.79
CA GLU A 199 12.91 1.81 19.58
C GLU A 199 13.01 1.02 20.90
N ASP A 200 12.64 -0.25 20.81
CA ASP A 200 12.77 -1.26 21.85
C ASP A 200 11.93 -1.01 23.12
N GLN A 201 10.84 -0.24 23.01
CA GLN A 201 9.80 -0.29 24.04
C GLN A 201 9.06 -1.63 24.00
N GLY A 202 9.00 -2.34 25.12
CA GLY A 202 8.32 -3.63 25.23
C GLY A 202 6.78 -3.57 25.10
N SER A 203 6.20 -2.40 24.85
CA SER A 203 4.77 -2.16 24.68
C SER A 203 4.45 -1.80 23.23
N PHE A 204 3.68 -2.65 22.56
CA PHE A 204 3.25 -2.48 21.18
C PHE A 204 1.78 -2.05 21.13
N SER A 205 1.42 -1.29 20.09
CA SER A 205 0.03 -1.01 19.71
C SER A 205 -0.39 -1.95 18.57
N PRO A 206 -1.67 -2.35 18.44
CA PRO A 206 -2.13 -3.13 17.29
C PRO A 206 -1.89 -2.38 15.98
N PHE A 207 -1.51 -3.13 14.94
CA PHE A 207 -1.46 -2.61 13.59
C PHE A 207 -2.86 -2.31 13.05
N SER A 208 -2.96 -1.33 12.14
CA SER A 208 -4.19 -0.99 11.43
C SER A 208 -3.87 -0.42 10.05
N SER A 209 -4.89 -0.23 9.20
CA SER A 209 -4.73 0.32 7.86
C SER A 209 -4.13 1.74 7.80
N SER A 210 -4.05 2.49 8.91
CA SER A 210 -3.35 3.79 8.94
C SER A 210 -1.84 3.69 8.76
N TYR A 211 -1.28 2.49 8.93
CA TYR A 211 0.13 2.17 8.70
C TYR A 211 0.38 1.58 7.31
N LEU A 212 -0.58 1.67 6.39
CA LEU A 212 -0.41 1.30 4.99
C LEU A 212 -0.42 2.54 4.08
N SER A 213 0.28 2.45 2.95
CA SER A 213 0.33 3.45 1.88
C SER A 213 -0.28 2.88 0.59
N ASP A 214 -0.79 3.73 -0.30
CA ASP A 214 -1.10 3.36 -1.71
C ASP A 214 0.13 3.49 -2.64
N ASP A 215 1.22 4.07 -2.13
CA ASP A 215 2.53 4.12 -2.80
C ASP A 215 3.29 2.85 -2.42
N ALA A 216 3.37 1.89 -3.33
CA ALA A 216 3.98 0.57 -3.13
C ALA A 216 5.01 0.28 -4.24
N TYR A 217 5.92 -0.66 -3.99
CA TYR A 217 6.88 -1.15 -4.98
C TYR A 217 6.25 -2.29 -5.81
N SER A 218 5.61 -3.24 -5.12
CA SER A 218 4.82 -4.30 -5.73
C SER A 218 3.34 -4.14 -5.34
N GLY A 219 2.45 -4.97 -5.90
CA GLY A 219 1.05 -5.03 -5.48
C GLY A 219 0.29 -3.70 -5.46
N GLU A 220 -0.10 -3.27 -4.26
CA GLU A 220 -1.03 -2.20 -3.92
C GLU A 220 -0.76 -1.48 -2.59
N ARG A 221 -0.03 -2.10 -1.67
CA ARG A 221 0.12 -1.65 -0.28
C ARG A 221 1.55 -1.83 0.22
N SER A 222 2.16 -0.75 0.67
CA SER A 222 3.38 -0.80 1.46
C SER A 222 3.15 -0.41 2.92
N LEU A 223 4.01 -0.88 3.81
CA LEU A 223 4.10 -0.45 5.20
C LEU A 223 4.64 0.97 5.29
N LYS A 224 3.88 1.87 5.93
CA LYS A 224 4.31 3.23 6.24
C LYS A 224 4.68 3.37 7.72
N LEU A 225 5.89 3.85 7.98
CA LEU A 225 6.38 4.21 9.32
C LEU A 225 6.87 5.66 9.35
N SER A 226 6.57 6.39 10.43
CA SER A 226 7.06 7.76 10.66
C SER A 226 7.48 7.95 12.11
N ASN A 227 8.78 7.85 12.41
CA ASN A 227 9.33 7.83 13.78
C ASN A 227 8.72 6.73 14.67
N GLN A 228 8.54 5.55 14.08
CA GLN A 228 7.80 4.40 14.62
C GLN A 228 8.50 3.09 14.30
N GLY A 229 8.28 2.09 15.15
CA GLY A 229 8.73 0.71 14.94
C GLY A 229 7.62 -0.22 14.49
N PHE A 230 7.96 -1.16 13.62
CA PHE A 230 7.17 -2.31 13.25
C PHE A 230 7.78 -3.58 13.86
N LYS A 231 6.96 -4.51 14.33
CA LYS A 231 7.35 -5.85 14.76
C LYS A 231 6.43 -6.90 14.14
N THR A 232 7.01 -7.99 13.67
CA THR A 232 6.31 -9.23 13.33
C THR A 232 7.05 -10.44 13.92
N ASN A 233 6.29 -11.50 14.25
CA ASN A 233 6.82 -12.80 14.68
C ASN A 233 6.70 -13.84 13.54
N PHE A 234 7.51 -14.89 13.57
CA PHE A 234 7.47 -16.04 12.66
C PHE A 234 7.87 -17.33 13.41
N ASN A 235 8.05 -18.47 12.73
CA ASN A 235 8.57 -19.67 13.40
C ASN A 235 10.03 -19.47 13.83
N GLU A 236 10.55 -20.36 14.68
CA GLU A 236 12.00 -20.47 14.83
C GLU A 236 12.62 -20.90 13.50
N LEU A 237 13.62 -20.16 13.01
CA LEU A 237 14.34 -20.57 11.81
C LEU A 237 15.13 -21.87 12.08
N PRO A 238 15.09 -22.87 11.17
CA PRO A 238 16.03 -24.00 11.19
C PRO A 238 17.49 -23.54 11.10
N GLU A 239 18.42 -24.41 11.47
CA GLU A 239 19.85 -24.19 11.23
C GLU A 239 20.12 -24.08 9.73
N GLY A 240 20.80 -23.01 9.30
CA GLY A 240 20.96 -22.70 7.88
C GLY A 240 21.40 -21.26 7.59
N GLU A 241 21.44 -20.94 6.30
CA GLU A 241 21.78 -19.62 5.77
C GLU A 241 20.51 -18.97 5.18
N TYR A 242 20.41 -17.65 5.33
CA TYR A 242 19.21 -16.87 5.04
C TYR A 242 19.55 -15.48 4.50
N GLU A 243 18.67 -14.95 3.67
CA GLU A 243 18.69 -13.54 3.24
C GLU A 243 17.50 -12.80 3.89
N LEU A 244 17.77 -11.72 4.61
CA LEU A 244 16.77 -10.68 4.90
C LEU A 244 16.79 -9.71 3.73
N ARG A 245 15.66 -9.52 3.05
CA ARG A 245 15.53 -8.53 1.97
C ARG A 245 14.21 -7.79 2.05
N PHE A 246 14.20 -6.55 1.56
CA PHE A 246 12.99 -5.75 1.40
C PHE A 246 13.22 -4.58 0.45
N LYS A 247 12.13 -3.95 0.03
CA LYS A 247 12.09 -2.72 -0.74
C LYS A 247 11.78 -1.56 0.19
N TYR A 248 12.40 -0.41 -0.04
CA TYR A 248 12.15 0.76 0.79
C TYR A 248 12.18 2.05 -0.01
N LYS A 249 11.48 3.06 0.48
CA LYS A 249 11.41 4.41 -0.09
C LYS A 249 11.25 5.41 1.05
N HIS A 250 11.85 6.58 0.94
CA HIS A 250 11.86 7.59 1.99
C HIS A 250 12.10 8.97 1.39
N ASP A 251 11.87 10.01 2.20
CA ASP A 251 12.38 11.35 1.96
C ASP A 251 13.45 11.61 3.02
N PHE A 252 14.74 11.61 2.65
CA PHE A 252 15.83 11.72 3.64
C PHE A 252 15.92 13.15 4.20
N GLU A 253 15.59 13.30 5.49
CA GLU A 253 16.06 14.41 6.33
C GLU A 253 17.31 13.98 7.13
N ASP A 254 18.16 14.93 7.50
CA ASP A 254 19.39 14.67 8.28
C ASP A 254 19.12 13.82 9.54
N GLY A 255 19.81 12.68 9.66
CA GLY A 255 19.67 11.75 10.78
C GLY A 255 18.60 10.66 10.61
N SER A 256 17.92 10.61 9.46
CA SER A 256 16.96 9.55 9.15
C SER A 256 17.63 8.20 8.85
N ARG A 257 17.05 7.09 9.33
CA ARG A 257 17.54 5.71 9.13
C ARG A 257 16.48 4.64 9.47
N LEU A 258 16.65 3.42 8.98
CA LEU A 258 15.97 2.22 9.52
C LEU A 258 16.95 1.41 10.39
N SER A 259 16.61 1.25 11.67
CA SER A 259 17.29 0.29 12.56
C SER A 259 16.55 -1.05 12.51
N ILE A 260 17.29 -2.15 12.34
CA ILE A 260 16.71 -3.47 12.10
C ILE A 260 17.19 -4.43 13.18
N ARG A 261 16.34 -4.69 14.18
CA ARG A 261 16.65 -5.60 15.28
C ARG A 261 16.22 -7.02 14.93
N MET A 262 17.20 -7.89 14.84
CA MET A 262 17.05 -9.34 14.78
C MET A 262 18.29 -9.97 15.42
N ASP A 263 18.08 -10.95 16.29
CA ASP A 263 19.18 -11.79 16.75
C ASP A 263 19.64 -12.64 15.56
N CYS A 264 20.91 -12.57 15.17
CA CYS A 264 21.43 -13.29 14.01
C CYS A 264 22.92 -13.64 14.15
N THR A 265 23.45 -14.48 13.27
CA THR A 265 24.88 -14.78 13.19
C THR A 265 25.40 -14.40 11.81
N VAL A 266 26.58 -13.79 11.75
CA VAL A 266 27.30 -13.53 10.50
C VAL A 266 28.67 -14.20 10.53
N GLU A 267 29.13 -14.62 9.35
CA GLU A 267 30.49 -15.11 9.18
C GLU A 267 31.47 -13.95 9.34
N SER A 268 32.55 -14.15 10.12
CA SER A 268 33.62 -13.16 10.27
C SER A 268 34.99 -13.83 10.11
N GLN A 269 36.02 -13.02 9.84
CA GLN A 269 37.39 -13.50 9.62
C GLN A 269 37.98 -14.30 10.80
N THR A 270 37.40 -14.16 12.01
CA THR A 270 37.80 -14.86 13.23
C THR A 270 36.82 -15.96 13.66
N GLY A 271 35.84 -16.31 12.81
CA GLY A 271 34.75 -17.24 13.07
C GLY A 271 33.39 -16.54 13.20
N ASP A 272 32.34 -17.34 13.39
CA ASP A 272 30.95 -16.85 13.47
C ASP A 272 30.74 -15.85 14.63
N SER A 273 30.15 -14.69 14.31
CA SER A 273 29.85 -13.62 15.26
C SER A 273 28.34 -13.40 15.38
N ARG A 274 27.83 -13.37 16.61
CA ARG A 274 26.42 -13.05 16.88
C ARG A 274 26.23 -11.53 16.85
N LEU A 275 25.25 -11.08 16.06
CA LEU A 275 24.73 -9.72 16.09
C LEU A 275 23.32 -9.71 16.71
N TYR A 276 22.91 -8.55 17.19
CA TYR A 276 21.53 -8.28 17.65
C TYR A 276 20.76 -7.38 16.67
N TYR A 277 21.45 -6.90 15.63
CA TYR A 277 20.97 -5.98 14.62
C TYR A 277 21.58 -6.37 13.27
N ALA A 278 20.79 -6.25 12.21
CA ALA A 278 21.30 -6.21 10.85
C ALA A 278 21.86 -4.79 10.56
N PRO A 279 22.68 -4.60 9.50
CA PRO A 279 23.15 -3.28 9.08
C PRO A 279 21.99 -2.31 8.86
N ASP A 280 22.13 -1.05 9.28
CA ASP A 280 21.06 -0.05 9.16
C ASP A 280 20.92 0.49 7.73
N VAL A 281 19.69 0.85 7.35
CA VAL A 281 19.47 1.67 6.15
C VAL A 281 19.75 3.10 6.51
N SER A 282 20.78 3.70 5.91
CA SER A 282 21.22 5.08 6.14
C SER A 282 21.26 5.88 4.84
N ALA A 283 21.59 7.17 4.91
CA ALA A 283 21.48 8.11 3.79
C ALA A 283 22.35 7.73 2.57
N ASP A 284 21.72 7.15 1.54
CA ASP A 284 22.37 6.75 0.28
C ASP A 284 22.15 7.73 -0.90
N GLY A 285 21.22 8.68 -0.73
CA GLY A 285 20.88 9.70 -1.73
C GLY A 285 19.66 9.37 -2.63
N THR A 286 18.95 8.26 -2.41
CA THR A 286 17.82 7.81 -3.26
C THR A 286 16.46 8.46 -2.96
N GLY A 287 16.45 9.62 -2.28
CA GLY A 287 15.25 10.31 -1.81
C GLY A 287 14.11 10.41 -2.83
N GLY A 288 12.91 9.97 -2.43
CA GLY A 288 11.70 9.93 -3.25
C GLY A 288 11.59 8.74 -4.22
N SER A 289 12.56 7.82 -4.26
CA SER A 289 12.56 6.63 -5.13
C SER A 289 12.59 5.32 -4.33
N TRP A 290 12.21 4.21 -4.98
CA TRP A 290 12.31 2.88 -4.39
C TRP A 290 13.73 2.31 -4.55
N ALA A 291 14.28 1.84 -3.44
CA ALA A 291 15.57 1.15 -3.32
C ALA A 291 15.36 -0.28 -2.76
N SER A 292 16.42 -1.07 -2.74
CA SER A 292 16.40 -2.46 -2.22
C SER A 292 17.43 -2.63 -1.10
N TYR A 293 17.04 -3.37 -0.06
CA TYR A 293 17.90 -3.83 1.02
C TYR A 293 18.08 -5.35 0.92
N SER A 294 19.30 -5.82 1.22
CA SER A 294 19.65 -7.24 1.32
C SER A 294 20.72 -7.41 2.40
N PHE A 295 20.55 -8.44 3.24
CA PHE A 295 21.50 -8.80 4.29
C PHE A 295 21.51 -10.33 4.49
N ASN A 296 22.65 -10.95 4.21
CA ASN A 296 22.87 -12.38 4.41
C ASN A 296 23.29 -12.68 5.86
N PHE A 297 22.64 -13.65 6.48
CA PHE A 297 22.92 -14.10 7.84
C PHE A 297 22.73 -15.62 7.98
N LYS A 298 23.12 -16.16 9.12
CA LYS A 298 23.01 -17.59 9.44
C LYS A 298 22.28 -17.79 10.77
N LYS A 299 21.51 -18.88 10.85
CA LYS A 299 21.06 -19.46 12.11
C LYS A 299 22.00 -20.60 12.45
N VAL A 300 22.65 -20.53 13.60
CA VAL A 300 23.53 -21.62 14.09
C VAL A 300 22.94 -22.20 15.38
N ASN A 301 23.02 -23.52 15.57
CA ASN A 301 22.36 -24.21 16.68
C ASN A 301 23.38 -24.84 17.65
N ILE A 302 24.18 -23.99 18.31
CA ILE A 302 25.28 -24.45 19.15
C ILE A 302 24.78 -24.83 20.55
N SER A 303 24.59 -26.14 20.74
CA SER A 303 24.24 -26.80 22.01
C SER A 303 25.31 -26.72 23.11
N ALA A 304 26.45 -26.07 22.86
CA ALA A 304 27.57 -25.94 23.80
C ALA A 304 28.45 -24.71 23.48
N GLY A 305 27.95 -23.48 23.74
CA GLY A 305 28.70 -22.25 23.47
C GLY A 305 27.91 -20.96 23.73
N SER A 306 28.55 -19.81 23.52
CA SER A 306 28.00 -18.47 23.74
C SER A 306 27.24 -17.87 22.55
N THR A 307 27.11 -18.61 21.45
CA THR A 307 26.65 -18.13 20.14
C THR A 307 25.24 -18.60 19.74
N PHE A 308 24.46 -19.14 20.68
CA PHE A 308 23.04 -19.47 20.44
C PHE A 308 22.22 -18.20 20.14
N CYS A 309 21.79 -18.04 18.89
CA CYS A 309 20.76 -17.10 18.46
C CYS A 309 19.40 -17.81 18.39
N SER A 310 18.32 -17.13 18.76
CA SER A 310 16.94 -17.59 18.53
C SER A 310 16.26 -16.57 17.63
N ILE A 311 15.79 -17.03 16.47
CA ILE A 311 15.36 -16.17 15.37
C ILE A 311 13.93 -16.54 15.01
N ASN A 312 12.99 -15.75 15.54
CA ASN A 312 11.54 -15.94 15.40
C ASN A 312 10.78 -14.59 15.42
N TYR A 313 11.51 -13.47 15.30
CA TYR A 313 10.95 -12.14 15.20
C TYR A 313 11.89 -11.22 14.42
N ILE A 314 11.34 -10.15 13.86
CA ILE A 314 12.09 -8.98 13.38
C ILE A 314 11.41 -7.73 13.91
N LYS A 315 12.21 -6.71 14.26
CA LYS A 315 11.73 -5.34 14.43
C LYS A 315 12.44 -4.41 13.47
N ILE A 316 11.70 -3.45 12.92
CA ILE A 316 12.27 -2.37 12.10
C ILE A 316 11.80 -1.04 12.69
N PHE A 317 12.72 -0.22 13.20
CA PHE A 317 12.43 1.10 13.73
C PHE A 317 12.87 2.20 12.76
N SER A 318 11.91 3.04 12.35
CA SER A 318 12.16 4.22 11.54
C SER A 318 12.55 5.42 12.40
N TYR A 319 13.66 6.05 12.05
CA TYR A 319 13.97 7.42 12.41
C TYR A 319 13.75 8.25 11.14
N GLY A 320 12.77 9.16 11.13
CA GLY A 320 12.24 9.76 9.89
C GLY A 320 11.04 9.00 9.32
N SER A 321 10.69 9.25 8.05
CA SER A 321 9.54 8.61 7.38
C SER A 321 9.98 7.66 6.26
N PHE A 322 9.48 6.43 6.32
CA PHE A 322 9.81 5.35 5.37
C PHE A 322 8.54 4.62 4.93
N LEU A 323 8.58 4.17 3.68
CA LEU A 323 7.76 3.11 3.14
C LEU A 323 8.63 1.85 3.03
N ILE A 324 8.09 0.70 3.39
CA ILE A 324 8.72 -0.62 3.34
C ILE A 324 7.78 -1.58 2.63
N ASP A 325 8.28 -2.38 1.71
CA ASP A 325 7.50 -3.30 0.90
C ASP A 325 8.30 -4.58 0.61
N ASP A 326 7.63 -5.66 0.20
CA ASP A 326 8.20 -7.00 -0.02
C ASP A 326 9.17 -7.43 1.11
N LEU A 327 8.74 -7.40 2.37
CA LEU A 327 9.58 -7.78 3.52
C LEU A 327 9.70 -9.30 3.64
N GLU A 328 10.90 -9.83 3.42
CA GLU A 328 11.13 -11.27 3.34
C GLU A 328 12.35 -11.72 4.16
N ILE A 329 12.25 -12.92 4.73
CA ILE A 329 13.40 -13.70 5.21
C ILE A 329 13.32 -15.01 4.45
N VAL A 330 14.26 -15.24 3.54
CA VAL A 330 14.23 -16.37 2.61
C VAL A 330 15.36 -17.34 2.95
N GLY A 331 15.03 -18.63 3.03
CA GLY A 331 16.01 -19.70 3.17
C GLY A 331 16.52 -20.23 1.83
N ASN A 332 17.58 -21.04 1.86
CA ASN A 332 18.14 -21.68 0.66
C ASN A 332 17.16 -22.60 -0.13
N ASP A 333 16.00 -22.92 0.44
CA ASP A 333 14.90 -23.66 -0.21
C ASP A 333 13.89 -22.73 -0.93
N GLY A 334 14.11 -21.41 -0.94
CA GLY A 334 13.19 -20.41 -1.49
C GLY A 334 11.95 -20.16 -0.62
N PHE A 335 11.88 -20.74 0.58
CA PHE A 335 10.78 -20.50 1.50
C PHE A 335 10.97 -19.18 2.25
N ASN A 336 9.98 -18.30 2.13
CA ASN A 336 9.88 -17.07 2.90
C ASN A 336 9.24 -17.37 4.28
N TYR A 337 9.81 -16.83 5.34
CA TYR A 337 9.32 -17.02 6.71
C TYR A 337 8.43 -15.87 7.21
N ILE A 338 8.42 -14.73 6.53
CA ILE A 338 7.64 -13.55 6.93
C ILE A 338 6.18 -13.68 6.49
N VAL A 339 5.28 -13.71 7.46
CA VAL A 339 3.82 -13.73 7.23
C VAL A 339 3.35 -12.35 6.79
N GLY A 340 2.74 -12.27 5.60
CA GLY A 340 2.18 -11.06 4.99
C GLY A 340 3.19 -9.95 4.70
N GLY A 341 4.45 -10.30 4.43
CA GLY A 341 5.56 -9.36 4.24
C GLY A 341 5.41 -8.38 3.07
N SER A 342 4.60 -8.71 2.06
CA SER A 342 4.21 -7.81 0.98
C SER A 342 3.11 -6.82 1.35
N PHE A 343 2.53 -6.91 2.56
CA PHE A 343 1.38 -6.11 3.04
C PHE A 343 0.11 -6.17 2.17
N GLU A 344 0.11 -7.01 1.15
CA GLU A 344 -0.98 -7.30 0.23
C GLU A 344 -2.12 -8.09 0.87
N GLY A 345 -3.26 -8.08 0.17
CA GLY A 345 -4.36 -9.00 0.43
C GLY A 345 -4.39 -10.16 -0.55
N TYR A 346 -5.03 -11.26 -0.13
CA TYR A 346 -5.14 -12.48 -0.91
C TYR A 346 -6.61 -12.90 -1.08
N ASP A 347 -6.93 -13.52 -2.21
CA ASP A 347 -8.22 -14.21 -2.35
C ASP A 347 -8.15 -15.58 -1.69
N VAL A 348 -9.04 -15.80 -0.73
CA VAL A 348 -9.24 -17.07 -0.02
C VAL A 348 -10.68 -17.56 -0.12
N SER A 349 -11.35 -17.25 -1.23
CA SER A 349 -12.72 -17.68 -1.52
C SER A 349 -12.89 -19.20 -1.41
N GLY A 350 -13.65 -19.64 -0.40
CA GLY A 350 -13.91 -21.07 -0.13
C GLY A 350 -13.42 -21.55 1.23
N LEU A 351 -12.63 -20.73 1.93
CA LEU A 351 -12.25 -20.97 3.33
C LEU A 351 -12.51 -19.74 4.20
N SER A 352 -12.34 -19.90 5.51
CA SER A 352 -12.23 -18.80 6.45
C SER A 352 -11.02 -18.99 7.36
N LEU A 353 -10.39 -17.87 7.72
CA LEU A 353 -9.26 -17.81 8.64
C LEU A 353 -9.70 -17.08 9.90
N SER A 354 -9.35 -17.60 11.08
CA SER A 354 -9.61 -16.96 12.36
C SER A 354 -8.39 -16.99 13.28
N GLY A 355 -8.29 -16.00 14.15
CA GLY A 355 -7.19 -15.84 15.10
C GLY A 355 -5.96 -15.19 14.52
N THR A 356 -4.80 -15.46 15.12
CA THR A 356 -3.51 -14.99 14.59
C THR A 356 -3.06 -15.93 13.48
N THR A 357 -3.61 -15.68 12.29
CA THR A 357 -3.33 -16.40 11.02
C THR A 357 -2.91 -15.40 9.94
N GLY A 358 -2.27 -15.87 8.87
CA GLY A 358 -1.94 -15.07 7.70
C GLY A 358 -1.43 -15.94 6.54
N ILE A 359 -0.88 -15.30 5.51
CA ILE A 359 -0.39 -15.96 4.29
C ILE A 359 1.07 -15.54 4.05
N VAL A 360 1.86 -16.45 3.52
CA VAL A 360 3.23 -16.25 3.03
C VAL A 360 3.23 -16.54 1.53
N LYS A 361 3.89 -15.68 0.75
CA LYS A 361 4.30 -15.93 -0.63
C LYS A 361 5.78 -16.32 -0.64
N CYS A 362 6.14 -17.36 -1.40
CA CYS A 362 7.52 -17.81 -1.58
C CYS A 362 8.10 -17.32 -2.93
N ASP A 363 9.42 -17.42 -3.10
CA ASP A 363 10.14 -16.97 -4.30
C ASP A 363 9.65 -17.63 -5.60
N ASP A 364 9.17 -18.88 -5.50
CA ASP A 364 8.58 -19.65 -6.61
C ASP A 364 7.12 -19.27 -6.93
N GLY A 365 6.57 -18.27 -6.24
CA GLY A 365 5.16 -17.86 -6.34
C GLY A 365 4.18 -18.78 -5.62
N SER A 366 4.65 -19.82 -4.91
CA SER A 366 3.78 -20.67 -4.11
C SER A 366 3.33 -19.98 -2.81
N PHE A 367 2.19 -20.42 -2.27
CA PHE A 367 1.59 -19.85 -1.06
C PHE A 367 1.51 -20.85 0.07
N SER A 368 1.75 -20.36 1.28
CA SER A 368 1.52 -21.10 2.53
C SER A 368 0.65 -20.28 3.46
N PHE A 369 -0.34 -20.90 4.10
CA PHE A 369 -0.97 -20.31 5.26
C PHE A 369 -0.04 -20.42 6.47
N ALA A 370 -0.14 -19.49 7.40
CA ALA A 370 0.62 -19.48 8.64
C ALA A 370 -0.30 -19.17 9.82
N GLY A 371 -0.04 -19.72 11.00
CA GLY A 371 -0.77 -19.33 12.20
C GLY A 371 -0.07 -19.65 13.52
N THR A 372 -0.39 -18.87 14.55
CA THR A 372 0.15 -19.03 15.90
C THR A 372 -0.93 -18.78 16.97
N LYS A 373 -0.76 -19.35 18.16
CA LYS A 373 -1.74 -19.29 19.25
C LYS A 373 -1.48 -18.15 20.21
N GLU A 374 -0.23 -17.75 20.37
CA GLU A 374 0.21 -16.67 21.25
C GLU A 374 0.70 -15.50 20.38
N GLY A 375 -0.25 -14.90 19.64
CA GLY A 375 0.01 -13.72 18.82
C GLY A 375 0.31 -12.49 19.67
N LEU A 376 0.72 -11.39 19.02
CA LEU A 376 1.01 -10.15 19.75
C LEU A 376 -0.23 -9.55 20.44
N PHE A 377 -1.42 -9.72 19.85
CA PHE A 377 -2.66 -9.12 20.34
C PHE A 377 -3.86 -10.08 20.41
N ASP A 378 -3.81 -11.23 19.74
CA ASP A 378 -4.88 -12.22 19.78
C ASP A 378 -4.35 -13.62 20.15
N ASN A 379 -5.05 -14.22 21.13
CA ASN A 379 -4.82 -15.56 21.67
C ASN A 379 -6.00 -16.51 21.39
N SER A 380 -6.90 -16.16 20.46
CA SER A 380 -7.93 -17.06 19.95
C SER A 380 -7.31 -18.24 19.16
N ASP A 381 -8.10 -19.23 18.76
CA ASP A 381 -7.56 -20.40 18.07
C ASP A 381 -7.18 -20.06 16.61
N PRO A 382 -5.90 -20.23 16.20
CA PRO A 382 -5.51 -20.04 14.81
C PRO A 382 -6.07 -21.20 13.99
N LEU A 383 -7.09 -20.92 13.19
CA LEU A 383 -7.88 -21.93 12.50
C LEU A 383 -8.12 -21.54 11.05
N LEU A 384 -7.83 -22.46 10.14
CA LEU A 384 -8.28 -22.46 8.76
C LEU A 384 -9.49 -23.39 8.67
N THR A 385 -10.63 -22.89 8.22
CA THR A 385 -11.84 -23.70 8.00
C THR A 385 -12.15 -23.77 6.51
N ILE A 386 -12.24 -24.98 5.96
CA ILE A 386 -12.66 -25.23 4.57
C ILE A 386 -14.16 -25.49 4.57
N ASP A 387 -14.90 -24.70 3.80
CA ASP A 387 -16.35 -24.85 3.65
C ASP A 387 -16.66 -26.02 2.69
N CYS A 388 -16.97 -27.19 3.27
CA CYS A 388 -17.21 -28.40 2.49
C CYS A 388 -18.51 -28.35 1.68
N SER A 389 -19.43 -27.42 1.98
CA SER A 389 -20.64 -27.22 1.17
C SER A 389 -20.33 -26.76 -0.26
N LYS A 390 -19.18 -26.11 -0.46
CA LYS A 390 -18.69 -25.63 -1.76
C LYS A 390 -17.95 -26.70 -2.58
N LEU A 391 -17.65 -27.86 -1.98
CA LEU A 391 -16.83 -28.92 -2.59
C LEU A 391 -17.66 -30.04 -3.25
N ASN A 392 -19.00 -29.98 -3.20
CA ASN A 392 -19.91 -31.00 -3.75
C ASN A 392 -19.60 -32.44 -3.31
N LEU A 393 -19.15 -32.63 -2.06
CA LEU A 393 -18.87 -33.96 -1.50
C LEU A 393 -20.18 -34.74 -1.30
N THR A 394 -20.16 -36.04 -1.62
CA THR A 394 -21.30 -36.93 -1.46
C THR A 394 -21.36 -37.47 -0.03
N ASP A 395 -22.48 -37.29 0.66
CA ASP A 395 -22.72 -37.82 2.02
C ASP A 395 -22.47 -39.34 2.09
N GLY A 396 -21.82 -39.78 3.17
CA GLY A 396 -21.45 -41.19 3.40
C GLY A 396 -20.25 -41.70 2.61
N ASN A 397 -19.73 -40.97 1.61
CA ASN A 397 -18.50 -41.37 0.91
C ASN A 397 -17.24 -41.05 1.73
N SER A 398 -16.18 -41.84 1.53
CA SER A 398 -14.87 -41.58 2.13
C SER A 398 -14.01 -40.72 1.21
N TYR A 399 -13.39 -39.70 1.80
CA TYR A 399 -12.44 -38.78 1.17
C TYR A 399 -11.13 -38.78 1.95
N ILE A 400 -10.08 -38.21 1.36
CA ILE A 400 -8.76 -38.05 1.98
C ILE A 400 -8.39 -36.58 1.93
N LEU A 401 -8.16 -35.98 3.11
CA LEU A 401 -7.53 -34.67 3.26
C LEU A 401 -6.01 -34.85 3.20
N LYS A 402 -5.35 -34.11 2.31
CA LYS A 402 -3.90 -34.03 2.17
C LYS A 402 -3.45 -32.59 2.41
N TYR A 403 -2.31 -32.40 3.06
CA TYR A 403 -1.60 -31.11 3.15
C TYR A 403 -0.16 -31.34 3.64
N GLN A 404 0.68 -30.31 3.53
CA GLN A 404 2.01 -30.27 4.12
C GLN A 404 2.04 -29.24 5.24
N TYR A 405 2.83 -29.49 6.30
CA TYR A 405 3.07 -28.50 7.35
C TYR A 405 4.52 -28.46 7.85
N THR A 406 4.91 -27.35 8.46
CA THR A 406 6.20 -27.15 9.14
C THR A 406 6.06 -26.18 10.32
N GLY A 407 7.04 -26.14 11.22
CA GLY A 407 7.13 -25.28 12.40
C GLY A 407 6.24 -25.72 13.57
N GLY A 408 5.74 -24.72 14.31
CA GLY A 408 4.83 -24.87 15.44
C GLY A 408 5.50 -25.36 16.73
N TRP A 409 4.68 -25.97 17.62
CA TRP A 409 5.14 -26.58 18.88
C TRP A 409 4.17 -27.70 19.33
N TYR A 410 3.59 -27.62 20.53
CA TYR A 410 2.65 -28.59 21.07
C TYR A 410 1.30 -28.51 20.37
N GLY A 411 0.81 -29.67 19.93
CA GLY A 411 -0.41 -29.80 19.12
C GLY A 411 -0.31 -28.93 17.88
N THR A 412 0.44 -29.36 16.88
CA THR A 412 0.66 -28.60 15.63
C THR A 412 -0.14 -29.20 14.50
N ALA A 413 -0.64 -28.36 13.58
CA ALA A 413 -1.35 -28.73 12.37
C ALA A 413 -2.40 -29.85 12.60
N LEU A 414 -3.33 -29.62 13.52
CA LEU A 414 -4.38 -30.61 13.83
C LEU A 414 -5.53 -30.46 12.85
N ALA A 415 -5.97 -31.56 12.22
CA ALA A 415 -7.16 -31.56 11.38
C ALA A 415 -8.38 -32.14 12.11
N TYR A 416 -9.52 -31.52 11.86
CA TYR A 416 -10.84 -31.86 12.38
C TYR A 416 -11.84 -31.97 11.22
N TYR A 417 -12.83 -32.85 11.37
CA TYR A 417 -14.02 -32.87 10.51
C TYR A 417 -15.28 -32.67 11.37
N GLY A 418 -15.89 -31.49 11.27
CA GLY A 418 -16.80 -31.00 12.31
C GLY A 418 -16.08 -30.93 13.67
N SER A 419 -16.63 -31.59 14.68
CA SER A 419 -16.00 -31.72 16.01
C SER A 419 -14.93 -32.82 16.10
N ASP A 420 -14.86 -33.71 15.10
CA ASP A 420 -14.13 -34.96 15.23
C ASP A 420 -12.67 -34.74 14.82
N LYS A 421 -11.73 -34.87 15.78
CA LYS A 421 -10.30 -34.75 15.48
C LYS A 421 -9.82 -35.97 14.69
N ILE A 422 -9.40 -35.74 13.45
CA ILE A 422 -8.94 -36.79 12.53
C ILE A 422 -7.41 -36.90 12.48
N TYR A 423 -6.68 -35.82 12.76
CA TYR A 423 -5.20 -35.81 12.76
C TYR A 423 -4.62 -34.97 13.90
N THR A 424 -3.37 -35.24 14.28
CA THR A 424 -2.57 -34.41 15.19
C THR A 424 -1.12 -34.50 14.77
N GLY A 425 -0.55 -33.38 14.33
CA GLY A 425 0.87 -33.27 13.99
C GLY A 425 1.74 -33.03 15.22
N SER A 426 3.05 -33.14 15.01
CA SER A 426 4.09 -32.78 15.96
C SER A 426 4.91 -31.62 15.40
N GLN A 427 5.50 -30.79 16.25
CA GLN A 427 6.49 -29.80 15.85
C GLN A 427 7.50 -30.38 14.84
N ASN A 428 7.79 -29.61 13.78
CA ASN A 428 8.86 -29.93 12.85
C ASN A 428 9.52 -28.64 12.34
N ASP A 429 10.58 -28.18 12.99
CA ASP A 429 11.32 -26.98 12.56
C ASP A 429 12.31 -27.27 11.39
N ASN A 430 12.52 -28.54 11.00
CA ASN A 430 13.60 -28.95 10.09
C ASN A 430 13.10 -29.40 8.69
N GLY A 431 11.99 -28.83 8.23
CA GLY A 431 11.42 -29.09 6.90
C GLY A 431 9.93 -29.46 6.95
N TRP A 432 9.40 -29.98 5.85
CA TRP A 432 7.97 -30.22 5.68
C TRP A 432 7.57 -31.66 6.05
N SER A 433 6.40 -31.81 6.66
CA SER A 433 5.74 -33.09 6.94
C SER A 433 4.46 -33.24 6.14
N ASP A 434 4.33 -34.35 5.41
CA ASP A 434 3.11 -34.70 4.67
C ASP A 434 2.02 -35.26 5.60
N VAL A 435 0.79 -34.84 5.38
CA VAL A 435 -0.42 -35.37 6.01
C VAL A 435 -1.31 -35.98 4.94
N SER A 436 -1.87 -37.15 5.24
CA SER A 436 -2.88 -37.83 4.44
C SER A 436 -3.83 -38.56 5.38
N VAL A 437 -5.03 -38.04 5.57
CA VAL A 437 -6.00 -38.54 6.55
C VAL A 437 -7.39 -38.71 5.95
N SER A 438 -7.99 -39.88 6.17
CA SER A 438 -9.34 -40.19 5.68
C SER A 438 -10.42 -39.59 6.58
N PHE A 439 -11.51 -39.14 5.97
CA PHE A 439 -12.76 -38.79 6.65
C PHE A 439 -13.97 -39.26 5.81
N THR A 440 -15.09 -39.54 6.46
CA THR A 440 -16.36 -39.80 5.78
C THR A 440 -17.16 -38.51 5.72
N ALA A 441 -17.59 -38.08 4.54
CA ALA A 441 -18.37 -36.87 4.38
C ALA A 441 -19.73 -36.97 5.08
N SER A 442 -20.21 -35.84 5.61
CA SER A 442 -21.52 -35.68 6.24
C SER A 442 -22.06 -34.27 6.01
N GLU A 443 -23.37 -34.15 5.76
CA GLU A 443 -24.02 -32.86 5.53
C GLU A 443 -23.75 -31.87 6.69
N GLY A 444 -23.43 -30.61 6.35
CA GLY A 444 -23.20 -29.54 7.31
C GLY A 444 -21.89 -29.61 8.11
N LYS A 445 -21.00 -30.59 7.87
CA LYS A 445 -19.66 -30.63 8.48
C LYS A 445 -18.59 -30.02 7.56
N ASN A 446 -17.77 -29.16 8.15
CA ASN A 446 -16.59 -28.54 7.52
C ASN A 446 -15.28 -29.17 8.01
N ILE A 447 -14.21 -28.98 7.26
CA ILE A 447 -12.84 -29.33 7.69
C ILE A 447 -12.24 -28.14 8.41
N GLY A 448 -11.68 -28.36 9.60
CA GLY A 448 -10.91 -27.36 10.34
C GLY A 448 -9.46 -27.80 10.49
N ILE A 449 -8.50 -26.93 10.17
CA ILE A 449 -7.07 -27.14 10.38
C ILE A 449 -6.56 -26.09 11.36
N LYS A 450 -6.25 -26.52 12.58
CA LYS A 450 -5.74 -25.67 13.66
C LYS A 450 -4.22 -25.66 13.61
N PHE A 451 -3.62 -24.47 13.46
CA PHE A 451 -2.18 -24.32 13.26
C PHE A 451 -1.37 -24.76 14.49
N CYS A 452 -1.74 -24.31 15.69
CA CYS A 452 -1.20 -24.84 16.94
C CYS A 452 -2.17 -24.72 18.14
N GLU A 453 -1.99 -25.58 19.16
CA GLU A 453 -2.75 -25.57 20.42
C GLU A 453 -2.17 -24.63 21.49
N SER A 454 -0.83 -24.49 21.55
CA SER A 454 -0.13 -23.53 22.42
C SER A 454 1.30 -23.24 21.94
N SER A 455 1.51 -22.06 21.35
CA SER A 455 2.84 -21.51 21.01
C SER A 455 2.73 -20.08 20.51
N SER A 456 3.79 -19.29 20.68
CA SER A 456 4.06 -18.04 19.96
C SER A 456 4.83 -18.24 18.64
N ARG A 457 5.27 -19.47 18.37
CA ARG A 457 5.84 -19.87 17.09
C ARG A 457 4.76 -20.11 16.06
N PHE A 458 5.03 -19.77 14.81
CA PHE A 458 4.14 -20.06 13.69
C PHE A 458 4.26 -21.51 13.25
N ALA A 459 3.13 -22.13 12.94
CA ALA A 459 3.09 -23.28 12.04
C ALA A 459 2.68 -22.80 10.64
N TYR A 460 3.27 -23.37 9.60
CA TYR A 460 2.92 -23.09 8.20
C TYR A 460 2.26 -24.32 7.59
N ILE A 461 1.29 -24.12 6.69
CA ILE A 461 0.49 -25.17 6.05
C ILE A 461 0.31 -24.83 4.57
N ARG A 462 0.61 -25.77 3.68
CA ARG A 462 0.49 -25.61 2.22
C ARG A 462 -0.01 -26.87 1.53
N ASN A 463 -0.22 -26.80 0.22
CA ASN A 463 -0.58 -27.94 -0.65
C ASN A 463 -1.82 -28.70 -0.13
N ILE A 464 -2.83 -27.95 0.34
CA ILE A 464 -4.08 -28.49 0.85
C ILE A 464 -4.89 -29.03 -0.33
N SER A 465 -5.19 -30.33 -0.31
CA SER A 465 -5.94 -31.05 -1.34
C SER A 465 -6.95 -32.00 -0.68
N ILE A 466 -8.08 -32.22 -1.34
CA ILE A 466 -9.10 -33.18 -0.92
C ILE A 466 -9.39 -34.07 -2.12
N VAL A 467 -9.19 -35.38 -1.95
CA VAL A 467 -9.42 -36.38 -3.00
C VAL A 467 -10.39 -37.47 -2.56
N ASP A 468 -11.03 -38.14 -3.51
CA ASP A 468 -11.75 -39.39 -3.25
C ASP A 468 -10.81 -40.62 -3.30
N ILE A 469 -11.40 -41.82 -3.22
CA ILE A 469 -10.67 -43.10 -3.25
C ILE A 469 -10.00 -43.40 -4.60
N ASP A 470 -10.50 -42.81 -5.69
CA ASP A 470 -9.97 -42.95 -7.05
C ASP A 470 -8.92 -41.85 -7.37
N ASN A 471 -8.60 -40.99 -6.39
CA ASN A 471 -7.77 -39.79 -6.49
C ASN A 471 -8.33 -38.68 -7.41
N ASN A 472 -9.65 -38.60 -7.62
CA ASN A 472 -10.24 -37.39 -8.20
C ASN A 472 -10.11 -36.25 -7.19
N GLU A 473 -9.69 -35.07 -7.63
CA GLU A 473 -9.43 -33.91 -6.78
C GLU A 473 -10.60 -32.93 -6.77
N TYR A 474 -10.99 -32.48 -5.57
CA TYR A 474 -12.16 -31.64 -5.32
C TYR A 474 -11.80 -30.19 -4.96
N ASN A 475 -10.52 -29.83 -4.94
CA ASN A 475 -10.06 -28.45 -4.83
C ASN A 475 -8.67 -28.27 -5.46
N THR A 476 -8.46 -27.22 -6.25
CA THR A 476 -7.23 -27.00 -7.03
C THR A 476 -6.47 -25.71 -6.73
N SER A 477 -7.03 -24.76 -5.98
CA SER A 477 -6.25 -23.73 -5.26
C SER A 477 -7.12 -22.97 -4.27
N PHE A 478 -6.62 -22.83 -3.04
CA PHE A 478 -7.26 -22.10 -1.94
C PHE A 478 -6.73 -20.67 -1.73
N ILE A 479 -5.64 -20.30 -2.41
CA ILE A 479 -5.04 -18.97 -2.36
C ILE A 479 -4.84 -18.51 -3.80
N LYS A 480 -5.23 -17.27 -4.10
CA LYS A 480 -4.76 -16.57 -5.30
C LYS A 480 -4.11 -15.27 -4.87
N GLU A 481 -2.97 -14.99 -5.47
CA GLU A 481 -2.39 -13.66 -5.38
C GLU A 481 -3.35 -12.66 -6.02
N TYR A 482 -3.55 -11.55 -5.33
CA TYR A 482 -4.17 -10.40 -5.93
C TYR A 482 -3.13 -9.74 -6.86
N SER A 483 -3.47 -9.52 -8.13
CA SER A 483 -2.69 -8.65 -9.01
C SER A 483 -3.44 -7.36 -9.30
N SER A 484 -2.76 -6.22 -9.11
CA SER A 484 -3.29 -4.91 -9.46
C SER A 484 -3.30 -4.67 -10.97
N SER A 485 -2.39 -5.31 -11.69
CA SER A 485 -2.02 -5.06 -13.10
C SER A 485 -2.33 -6.22 -14.08
N GLY A 486 -2.73 -7.39 -13.59
CA GLY A 486 -3.03 -8.56 -14.43
C GLY A 486 -4.39 -8.54 -15.14
N GLU A 487 -4.51 -9.29 -16.23
CA GLU A 487 -5.73 -9.39 -17.07
C GLU A 487 -6.91 -10.11 -16.39
N ASP A 488 -6.68 -10.73 -15.22
CA ASP A 488 -7.68 -11.54 -14.49
C ASP A 488 -8.75 -10.72 -13.74
N GLY A 489 -8.57 -9.40 -13.63
CA GLY A 489 -9.59 -8.51 -13.11
C GLY A 489 -10.61 -8.16 -14.20
N VAL A 490 -11.89 -8.47 -14.00
CA VAL A 490 -12.95 -8.01 -14.90
C VAL A 490 -13.08 -6.49 -14.76
N GLU A 491 -12.49 -5.76 -15.71
CA GLU A 491 -12.66 -4.31 -15.82
C GLU A 491 -14.13 -4.00 -16.08
N SER A 492 -14.81 -3.53 -15.03
CA SER A 492 -16.26 -3.32 -15.04
C SER A 492 -16.65 -1.93 -15.56
N PHE A 493 -15.69 -1.01 -15.67
CA PHE A 493 -15.94 0.41 -15.90
C PHE A 493 -15.56 0.88 -17.31
N PRO A 494 -16.52 0.92 -18.25
CA PRO A 494 -16.24 1.28 -19.64
C PRO A 494 -16.04 2.80 -19.88
N TYR A 495 -16.23 3.64 -18.87
CA TYR A 495 -16.31 5.10 -19.04
C TYR A 495 -15.02 5.86 -18.64
N GLY A 496 -13.95 5.12 -18.37
CA GLY A 496 -12.70 5.62 -17.79
C GLY A 496 -11.87 6.57 -18.64
N GLY A 497 -11.94 6.40 -19.96
CA GLY A 497 -11.16 7.17 -20.94
C GLY A 497 -11.77 8.51 -21.36
N PHE A 498 -12.88 8.94 -20.75
CA PHE A 498 -13.55 10.22 -21.03
C PHE A 498 -13.73 10.52 -22.53
N ALA A 499 -14.23 9.53 -23.30
CA ALA A 499 -14.36 9.62 -24.75
C ALA A 499 -15.11 10.90 -25.18
N TYR A 500 -14.45 11.73 -25.98
CA TYR A 500 -14.95 13.00 -26.50
C TYR A 500 -14.12 13.38 -27.74
N ASP A 501 -14.81 13.75 -28.82
CA ASP A 501 -14.18 14.20 -30.06
C ASP A 501 -14.01 15.73 -30.02
N PHE A 502 -12.79 16.20 -29.79
CA PHE A 502 -12.50 17.63 -29.78
C PHE A 502 -12.65 18.22 -31.20
N PRO A 503 -13.37 19.35 -31.35
CA PRO A 503 -13.50 19.99 -32.65
C PRO A 503 -12.15 20.54 -33.10
N ILE A 504 -11.65 20.06 -34.25
CA ILE A 504 -10.37 20.46 -34.84
C ILE A 504 -10.22 21.98 -34.81
N SER A 505 -9.23 22.47 -34.07
CA SER A 505 -8.95 23.90 -33.99
C SER A 505 -8.48 24.43 -35.34
N SER A 506 -8.81 25.68 -35.68
CA SER A 506 -8.60 26.22 -37.03
C SER A 506 -7.12 26.35 -37.43
N GLU A 507 -6.18 26.20 -36.49
CA GLU A 507 -4.74 26.23 -36.77
C GLU A 507 -4.26 24.91 -37.43
N ASP A 508 -4.81 23.76 -37.03
CA ASP A 508 -4.54 22.45 -37.65
C ASP A 508 -5.16 22.30 -39.05
N SER A 509 -6.11 23.17 -39.43
CA SER A 509 -6.63 23.17 -40.81
C SER A 509 -5.58 23.51 -41.89
N SER A 510 -4.40 23.97 -41.47
CA SER A 510 -3.27 24.30 -42.35
C SER A 510 -2.27 23.16 -42.58
N SER A 511 -2.35 22.04 -41.83
CA SER A 511 -1.38 20.94 -41.86
C SER A 511 -1.89 19.64 -42.51
N LEU A 512 -3.18 19.56 -42.85
CA LEU A 512 -3.82 18.36 -43.42
C LEU A 512 -3.39 18.04 -44.87
N THR A 513 -2.18 17.51 -45.02
CA THR A 513 -1.84 16.61 -46.13
C THR A 513 -1.07 15.39 -45.64
N SER A 514 -1.60 14.20 -45.98
CA SER A 514 -1.08 12.83 -45.81
C SER A 514 -1.51 12.04 -44.56
N ASN A 515 -1.77 10.75 -44.82
CA ASN A 515 -2.33 9.71 -43.93
C ASN A 515 -1.28 9.26 -42.88
N GLU A 516 -1.54 8.44 -41.85
CA GLU A 516 -2.44 7.27 -41.74
C GLU A 516 -3.07 7.11 -40.33
N ASN A 517 -4.09 6.24 -40.25
CA ASN A 517 -4.65 5.77 -38.98
C ASN A 517 -3.61 4.94 -38.20
N GLU A 518 -3.25 5.36 -36.99
CA GLU A 518 -2.71 4.43 -35.98
C GLU A 518 -3.68 4.29 -34.81
N SER A 519 -4.34 3.13 -34.76
CA SER A 519 -5.06 2.68 -33.57
C SER A 519 -4.06 2.25 -32.50
N PHE A 520 -4.11 2.85 -31.32
CA PHE A 520 -3.29 2.41 -30.18
C PHE A 520 -3.69 0.98 -29.74
N SER A 521 -2.88 0.00 -30.15
CA SER A 521 -2.92 -1.36 -29.60
C SER A 521 -2.17 -1.42 -28.27
N ARG A 522 -2.75 -2.10 -27.28
CA ARG A 522 -2.07 -2.51 -26.03
C ARG A 522 -0.76 -3.24 -26.39
N GLU A 523 0.39 -2.76 -25.91
CA GLU A 523 1.62 -3.57 -25.91
C GLU A 523 1.53 -4.64 -24.82
N SER A 524 1.19 -5.86 -25.22
CA SER A 524 1.50 -7.07 -24.46
C SER A 524 2.98 -7.40 -24.62
N LYS A 525 3.73 -7.50 -23.51
CA LYS A 525 5.09 -8.08 -23.50
C LYS A 525 5.05 -9.47 -22.88
N ASP A 526 5.45 -10.47 -23.63
CA ASP A 526 5.92 -11.74 -23.08
C ASP A 526 7.08 -12.32 -23.91
N SER A 527 8.01 -12.96 -23.19
CA SER A 527 9.08 -13.87 -23.62
C SER A 527 10.18 -13.40 -24.59
N GLY A 528 11.44 -13.75 -24.25
CA GLY A 528 12.27 -14.50 -25.20
C GLY A 528 13.69 -13.98 -25.53
N GLU A 529 14.68 -14.56 -24.84
CA GLU A 529 16.02 -14.93 -25.34
C GLU A 529 17.13 -13.87 -25.60
N GLU A 530 18.15 -13.96 -24.73
CA GLU A 530 19.61 -13.95 -24.97
C GLU A 530 20.25 -13.13 -26.12
N GLU A 531 21.18 -12.23 -25.76
CA GLU A 531 22.59 -12.45 -26.13
C GLU A 531 23.59 -11.71 -25.20
N SER A 532 24.86 -12.09 -25.27
CA SER A 532 25.90 -11.83 -24.27
C SER A 532 26.70 -10.52 -24.44
N SER A 533 27.19 -9.96 -23.33
CA SER A 533 28.51 -9.29 -23.32
C SER A 533 29.20 -9.38 -21.96
N SER A 534 30.50 -9.67 -21.96
CA SER A 534 31.34 -9.92 -20.78
C SER A 534 32.05 -8.65 -20.25
N TRP A 535 33.09 -8.86 -19.41
CA TRP A 535 34.04 -7.92 -18.79
C TRP A 535 33.67 -7.45 -17.37
N SER A 536 34.58 -7.40 -16.38
CA SER A 536 35.89 -8.08 -16.19
C SER A 536 36.33 -7.88 -14.73
N GLN A 537 36.91 -8.90 -14.07
CA GLN A 537 37.39 -8.78 -12.69
C GLN A 537 38.55 -7.79 -12.54
N SER A 538 38.62 -7.10 -11.39
CA SER A 538 39.85 -6.44 -10.92
C SER A 538 40.00 -6.65 -9.41
N SER A 539 41.06 -7.33 -9.02
CA SER A 539 41.46 -7.62 -7.64
C SER A 539 42.69 -6.81 -7.25
N TYR A 540 42.69 -6.16 -6.08
CA TYR A 540 43.89 -5.54 -5.51
C TYR A 540 43.96 -5.64 -3.98
N PHE A 541 44.69 -6.66 -3.52
CA PHE A 541 45.69 -6.57 -2.43
C PHE A 541 47.05 -6.88 -3.10
N GLU A 542 48.22 -6.47 -2.66
CA GLU A 542 48.75 -5.97 -1.38
C GLU A 542 49.91 -4.98 -1.72
N SER A 543 50.46 -4.15 -0.82
CA SER A 543 51.62 -4.60 -0.03
C SER A 543 52.10 -3.56 1.01
N ILE A 544 52.81 -4.09 2.01
CA ILE A 544 53.29 -3.46 3.26
C ILE A 544 54.54 -2.56 3.10
N SER A 545 54.69 -1.58 3.99
CA SER A 545 56.00 -1.22 4.57
C SER A 545 55.86 -0.86 6.05
N SER A 546 56.69 -1.48 6.89
CA SER A 546 56.66 -1.47 8.36
C SER A 546 57.61 -0.44 9.00
N GLU A 547 57.34 -0.07 10.25
CA GLU A 547 58.25 -0.03 11.43
C GLU A 547 57.39 0.34 12.66
N GLU A 548 57.24 -0.53 13.66
CA GLU A 548 58.07 -0.63 14.89
C GLU A 548 58.24 0.70 15.66
N SER A 549 58.11 0.79 16.99
CA SER A 549 57.66 -0.10 18.06
C SER A 549 57.31 0.80 19.30
N SER A 550 56.92 0.41 20.52
CA SER A 550 56.79 -0.87 21.26
C SER A 550 55.95 -0.61 22.53
N GLU A 551 55.25 -1.63 23.08
CA GLU A 551 54.92 -1.78 24.53
C GLU A 551 54.03 -0.70 25.24
N ASN A 552 53.24 -0.98 26.30
CA ASN A 552 52.58 -2.19 26.80
C ASN A 552 51.56 -1.76 27.90
N ILE A 553 50.52 -2.57 28.15
CA ILE A 553 49.88 -2.78 29.48
C ILE A 553 48.96 -1.67 30.10
N ASP A 554 47.88 -2.18 30.69
CA ASP A 554 46.97 -1.66 31.74
C ASP A 554 45.91 -0.56 31.49
N THR A 555 44.66 -1.05 31.53
CA THR A 555 43.46 -0.41 32.09
C THR A 555 43.61 -0.19 33.63
N PRO A 556 42.69 0.47 34.37
CA PRO A 556 41.42 1.12 33.98
C PRO A 556 41.31 2.57 34.51
N ASN A 557 40.14 3.24 34.39
CA ASN A 557 39.17 3.42 35.50
C ASN A 557 38.08 4.48 35.19
N ASN A 558 36.95 4.39 35.90
CA ASN A 558 35.87 5.38 35.94
C ASN A 558 36.34 6.72 36.53
N GLY A 559 35.71 7.83 36.12
CA GLY A 559 35.88 9.11 36.82
C GLY A 559 35.22 10.31 36.15
N SER A 560 33.99 10.61 36.56
CA SER A 560 33.28 11.87 36.31
C SER A 560 34.08 13.13 36.68
N SER A 561 34.01 14.18 35.86
CA SER A 561 33.67 15.54 36.34
C SER A 561 33.41 16.52 35.20
N GLU A 562 32.42 17.38 35.39
CA GLU A 562 32.21 18.60 34.61
C GLU A 562 33.38 19.59 34.81
N SER A 563 33.72 20.35 33.78
CA SER A 563 34.26 21.71 33.98
C SER A 563 34.07 22.57 32.74
N ASP A 564 33.55 23.79 32.95
CA ASP A 564 33.44 24.82 31.92
C ASP A 564 34.82 25.21 31.35
N SER A 565 34.87 25.51 30.05
CA SER A 565 35.75 26.59 29.58
C SER A 565 35.18 27.36 28.40
N THR A 566 35.33 28.68 28.52
CA THR A 566 34.75 29.75 27.70
C THR A 566 35.31 29.89 26.28
N LEU A 567 34.38 30.03 25.33
CA LEU A 567 34.25 31.20 24.43
C LEU A 567 35.42 31.59 23.48
N ILE A 568 35.37 31.08 22.25
CA ILE A 568 35.63 31.83 20.99
C ILE A 568 34.63 31.25 19.96
N GLY A 569 33.86 31.97 19.14
CA GLY A 569 33.86 33.40 18.86
C GLY A 569 33.72 33.67 17.36
N VAL A 570 32.64 33.19 16.72
CA VAL A 570 32.30 33.51 15.31
C VAL A 570 30.83 33.88 15.20
N THR A 571 30.56 35.11 14.74
CA THR A 571 29.21 35.66 14.57
C THR A 571 28.86 35.80 13.10
N ILE A 572 28.05 34.88 12.58
CA ILE A 572 27.20 35.06 11.38
C ILE A 572 25.93 34.23 11.66
N GLY A 573 24.69 34.71 11.60
CA GLY A 573 24.23 36.06 11.28
C GLY A 573 23.09 36.07 10.25
N LEU A 574 21.94 35.47 10.58
CA LEU A 574 20.58 35.80 10.06
C LEU A 574 19.54 34.74 10.48
N LEU A 575 18.67 35.07 11.45
CA LEU A 575 17.30 34.54 11.57
C LEU A 575 16.52 35.34 12.64
N ALA A 576 15.19 35.25 12.60
CA ALA A 576 14.23 35.83 13.54
C ALA A 576 14.14 37.38 13.64
N VAL A 577 13.38 37.99 12.71
CA VAL A 577 12.45 39.08 13.08
C VAL A 577 11.03 38.52 12.95
N SER A 578 10.22 38.74 13.98
CA SER A 578 9.08 37.89 14.30
C SER A 578 7.76 38.27 13.63
N SER A 579 6.88 37.27 13.55
CA SER A 579 5.46 37.31 13.15
C SER A 579 4.55 38.23 13.99
N ILE A 580 5.12 39.07 14.86
CA ILE A 580 4.42 40.05 15.70
C ILE A 580 4.09 41.34 14.90
N GLY A 581 4.86 41.65 13.85
CA GLY A 581 4.64 42.87 13.04
C GLY A 581 3.33 42.86 12.23
N LEU A 582 2.87 41.69 11.76
CA LEU A 582 1.72 41.58 10.86
C LEU A 582 0.38 41.81 11.59
N GLY A 583 0.26 41.34 12.84
CA GLY A 583 -0.95 41.49 13.65
C GLY A 583 -1.28 42.96 13.99
N VAL A 584 -0.25 43.79 14.19
CA VAL A 584 -0.43 45.22 14.49
C VAL A 584 -0.90 46.01 13.26
N ALA A 585 -0.42 45.64 12.06
CA ALA A 585 -0.86 46.27 10.81
C ALA A 585 -2.33 45.98 10.47
N ILE A 586 -2.78 44.74 10.67
CA ILE A 586 -4.17 44.33 10.40
C ILE A 586 -5.14 45.03 11.38
N PHE A 587 -4.79 45.14 12.66
CA PHE A 587 -5.64 45.83 13.65
C PHE A 587 -5.75 47.34 13.39
N ALA A 588 -4.73 47.97 12.82
CA ALA A 588 -4.78 49.38 12.41
C ALA A 588 -5.69 49.61 11.18
N LEU A 589 -5.64 48.71 10.18
CA LEU A 589 -6.45 48.81 8.96
C LEU A 589 -7.96 48.59 9.19
N ILE A 590 -8.33 47.77 10.17
CA ILE A 590 -9.74 47.52 10.50
C ILE A 590 -10.37 48.72 11.23
N ARG A 591 -9.57 49.58 11.88
CA ARG A 591 -10.08 50.71 12.69
C ARG A 591 -10.26 52.03 11.93
N SER A 592 -9.70 52.20 10.73
CA SER A 592 -9.79 53.45 9.96
C SER A 592 -11.06 53.58 9.09
N LYS A 593 -11.90 52.54 9.01
CA LYS A 593 -13.11 52.51 8.14
C LYS A 593 -14.44 52.86 8.83
N LYS A 594 -14.38 53.53 9.99
CA LYS A 594 -15.52 54.15 10.67
C LYS A 594 -15.17 55.57 11.11
N HIS A 595 -15.08 56.49 10.16
CA HIS A 595 -15.59 57.87 10.25
C HIS A 595 -15.33 58.57 8.90
N ASP A 596 -16.44 59.09 8.34
CA ASP A 596 -16.62 59.88 7.11
C ASP A 596 -17.08 59.12 5.85
#